data_AF-A0AA43LYL9-F1
#
_entry.id   AF-A0AA43LYL9-F1
#
_cell.length_a   1.000
_cell.length_b   1.000
_cell.length_c   1.000
_cell.angle_alpha   90.00
_cell.angle_beta   90.00
_cell.angle_gamma   90.00
#
_symmetry.space_group_name_H-M   'P 1'
#
loop_
_entity.id
_entity.type
_entity.pdbx_description
1 polymer ?
#
loop_
_entity_poly.entity_id
_entity_poly.type
_entity_poly.pdbx_seq_one_letter_code
_entity_poly.pdbx_strand_id
1 'polypeptide(L)' 'MTATAYAVDPGGIRRCLFRNTYVWLNNGEQFWFFPVFVGRNSVAGYRWFGFSWAYFGIDLNRISSFTCF' A
#
# COMPACT_ATOMS: atom_id res chain seq x y z
N MET A 1 8.01 1.74 -22.52
CA MET A 1 7.98 1.01 -21.24
C MET A 1 8.18 2.04 -20.13
N THR A 2 7.10 2.52 -19.52
CA THR A 2 7.19 3.54 -18.45
C THR A 2 7.54 2.87 -17.14
N ALA A 3 8.81 2.97 -16.74
CA ALA A 3 9.23 2.62 -15.39
C ALA A 3 8.65 3.65 -14.40
N THR A 4 7.69 3.24 -13.57
CA THR A 4 7.19 4.07 -12.47
C THR A 4 8.04 3.82 -11.24
N ALA A 5 8.91 4.79 -10.94
CA ALA A 5 9.58 5.11 -9.67
C ALA A 5 9.81 3.94 -8.69
N TYR A 6 11.03 3.38 -8.73
CA TYR A 6 11.64 2.65 -7.63
C TYR A 6 12.13 3.62 -6.54
N ALA A 7 11.18 4.34 -5.97
CA ALA A 7 11.31 4.97 -4.66
C ALA A 7 9.88 5.02 -4.14
N VAL A 8 9.63 4.40 -2.99
CA VAL A 8 8.36 4.52 -2.28
C VAL A 8 8.27 5.98 -1.79
N ASP A 9 8.03 6.91 -2.69
CA ASP A 9 7.71 8.28 -2.35
C ASP A 9 6.35 8.23 -1.64
N PRO A 10 6.23 8.69 -0.38
CA PRO A 10 4.97 8.74 0.35
C PRO A 10 3.83 9.41 -0.43
N GLY A 11 4.18 10.32 -1.35
CA GLY A 11 3.24 11.00 -2.23
C GLY A 11 2.66 10.12 -3.35
N GLY A 12 3.32 9.04 -3.74
CA GLY A 12 2.86 8.11 -4.78
C GLY A 12 1.64 7.31 -4.33
N ILE A 13 1.70 6.74 -3.12
CA ILE A 13 0.59 5.93 -2.59
C ILE A 13 -0.68 6.75 -2.34
N ARG A 14 -0.54 8.07 -2.06
CA ARG A 14 -1.69 8.99 -1.92
C ARG A 14 -2.55 9.02 -3.18
N ARG A 15 -1.96 8.80 -4.37
CA ARG A 15 -2.71 8.74 -5.64
C ARG A 15 -3.52 7.44 -5.77
N CYS A 16 -3.24 6.45 -4.94
CA CYS A 16 -3.88 5.15 -4.92
C CYS A 16 -4.95 5.03 -3.82
N LEU A 17 -5.23 6.12 -3.10
CA LEU A 17 -6.35 6.22 -2.17
C LEU A 17 -7.66 5.78 -2.85
N PHE A 18 -8.45 4.98 -2.14
CA PHE A 18 -9.71 4.41 -2.62
C PHE A 18 -9.58 3.49 -3.84
N ARG A 19 -8.41 2.88 -4.05
CA ARG A 19 -8.17 1.87 -5.09
C ARG A 19 -7.60 0.58 -4.53
N ASN A 20 -7.81 -0.52 -5.23
CA ASN A 20 -7.19 -1.79 -4.91
C ASN A 20 -5.69 -1.68 -5.13
N THR A 21 -4.92 -1.60 -4.05
CA THR A 21 -3.47 -1.50 -4.09
C THR A 21 -2.88 -2.82 -3.65
N TYR A 22 -1.97 -3.37 -4.44
CA TYR A 22 -1.18 -4.52 -4.04
C TYR A 22 0.09 -4.00 -3.37
N VAL A 23 0.33 -4.42 -2.13
CA VAL A 23 1.51 -3.99 -1.37
C VAL A 23 2.41 -5.18 -1.09
N TRP A 24 3.71 -4.95 -1.22
CA TRP A 24 4.77 -5.88 -0.86
C TRP A 24 5.56 -5.27 0.29
N LEU A 25 5.67 -6.01 1.38
CA LEU A 25 6.43 -5.63 2.55
C LEU A 25 7.87 -6.12 2.45
N ASN A 26 8.78 -5.45 3.16
CA ASN A 26 10.20 -5.81 3.20
C ASN A 26 10.47 -7.19 3.84
N ASN A 27 9.51 -7.74 4.58
CA ASN A 27 9.58 -9.09 5.14
C ASN A 27 9.11 -10.19 4.15
N GLY A 28 8.74 -9.82 2.92
CA GLY A 28 8.22 -10.74 1.90
C GLY A 28 6.71 -10.97 1.97
N GLU A 29 5.99 -10.38 2.92
CA GLU A 29 4.53 -10.42 2.91
C GLU A 29 3.97 -9.59 1.75
N GLN A 30 2.99 -10.14 1.05
CA GLN A 30 2.29 -9.43 -0.01
C GLN A 30 0.78 -9.63 0.14
N PHE A 31 0.01 -8.55 -0.02
CA PHE A 31 -1.43 -8.60 0.14
C PHE A 31 -2.14 -7.47 -0.58
N TRP A 32 -3.42 -7.68 -0.84
CA TRP A 32 -4.31 -6.60 -1.26
C TRP A 32 -4.57 -5.67 -0.08
N PHE A 33 -4.35 -4.40 -0.31
CA PHE A 33 -4.52 -3.33 0.65
C PHE A 33 -5.31 -2.20 0.01
N PHE A 34 -6.34 -1.75 0.72
CA PHE A 34 -7.22 -0.69 0.27
C PHE A 34 -6.96 0.55 1.12
N PRO A 35 -6.04 1.44 0.70
CA PRO A 35 -5.72 2.63 1.47
C PRO A 35 -6.92 3.58 1.49
N VAL A 36 -7.34 3.94 2.70
CA VAL A 36 -8.41 4.94 2.92
C VAL A 36 -7.85 6.25 3.46
N PHE A 37 -6.69 6.18 4.10
CA PHE A 37 -6.01 7.35 4.64
C PHE A 37 -4.50 7.17 4.54
N VAL A 38 -3.82 8.21 4.06
CA VAL A 38 -2.35 8.23 3.97
C VAL A 38 -1.85 9.44 4.74
N GLY A 39 -1.12 9.17 5.81
CA GLY A 39 -0.39 10.17 6.59
C GLY A 39 0.98 10.48 5.98
N ARG A 40 1.86 11.09 6.77
CA ARG A 40 3.19 11.51 6.30
C ARG A 40 4.14 10.33 6.08
N ASN A 41 4.08 9.33 6.95
CA ASN A 41 4.95 8.14 6.92
C ASN A 41 4.19 6.83 7.15
N SER A 42 2.86 6.88 7.23
CA SER A 42 2.01 5.74 7.53
C SER A 42 0.77 5.75 6.65
N VAL A 43 0.25 4.57 6.37
CA VAL A 43 -0.98 4.39 5.61
C VAL A 43 -1.94 3.52 6.41
N ALA A 44 -3.18 3.95 6.47
CA ALA A 44 -4.28 3.22 7.07
C ALA A 44 -5.30 2.86 5.99
N GLY A 45 -5.89 1.67 6.14
CA GLY A 45 -6.69 1.07 5.11
C GLY A 45 -7.36 -0.21 5.55
N TYR A 46 -7.84 -0.96 4.58
CA TYR A 46 -8.32 -2.30 4.79
C TYR A 46 -7.34 -3.29 4.16
N ARG A 47 -6.88 -4.28 4.93
CA ARG A 47 -6.12 -5.42 4.44
C ARG A 47 -7.06 -6.54 4.07
N TRP A 48 -6.84 -7.16 2.92
CA TRP A 48 -7.51 -8.38 2.52
C TRP A 48 -6.87 -9.60 3.17
N PHE A 49 -7.67 -10.39 3.88
CA PHE A 49 -7.23 -11.64 4.51
C PHE A 49 -7.67 -12.90 3.73
N GLY A 50 -8.16 -12.73 2.49
CA GLY A 50 -8.66 -13.84 1.67
C GLY A 50 -10.17 -14.07 1.82
N PHE A 51 -10.71 -13.84 3.02
CA PHE A 51 -12.14 -14.02 3.33
C PHE A 51 -12.85 -12.68 3.65
N SER A 52 -12.13 -11.69 4.17
CA SER A 52 -12.68 -10.39 4.51
C SER A 52 -11.64 -9.28 4.44
N TRP A 53 -12.15 -8.05 4.42
CA TRP A 53 -11.37 -6.82 4.61
C TRP A 53 -11.35 -6.48 6.10
N ALA A 54 -10.17 -6.36 6.70
CA ALA A 54 -10.04 -5.88 8.07
C ALA A 54 -9.22 -4.59 8.10
N TYR A 55 -9.59 -3.66 8.98
CA TYR A 55 -8.89 -2.40 9.10
C TYR A 55 -7.45 -2.63 9.60
N PHE A 56 -6.48 -2.07 8.89
CA PHE A 56 -5.06 -2.28 9.14
C PHE A 56 -4.27 -1.01 8.80
N GLY A 57 -3.29 -0.69 9.64
CA GLY A 57 -2.36 0.40 9.43
C GLY A 57 -0.93 -0.12 9.34
N ILE A 58 -0.17 0.40 8.39
CA ILE A 58 1.24 0.07 8.22
C ILE A 58 2.08 1.29 7.88
N ASP A 59 3.30 1.32 8.39
CA ASP A 59 4.28 2.33 8.05
C ASP A 59 4.74 2.16 6.60
N LEU A 60 4.81 3.28 5.87
CA LEU A 60 5.32 3.32 4.49
C LEU A 60 6.75 2.76 4.39
N ASN A 61 7.55 2.92 5.45
CA ASN A 61 8.91 2.38 5.52
C ASN A 61 8.97 0.83 5.54
N ARG A 62 7.87 0.15 5.88
CA ARG A 62 7.79 -1.32 5.80
C ARG A 62 7.40 -1.80 4.41
N ILE A 63 6.86 -0.92 3.57
CA ILE A 63 6.46 -1.23 2.21
C ILE A 63 7.72 -1.20 1.33
N SER A 64 8.04 -2.32 0.74
CA SER A 64 9.13 -2.46 -0.23
C SER A 64 8.69 -1.97 -1.60
N SER A 65 7.51 -2.39 -2.03
CA SER A 65 6.93 -2.02 -3.32
C SER A 65 5.41 -1.97 -3.22
N PHE A 66 4.77 -1.23 -4.11
CA PHE A 66 3.32 -1.18 -4.22
C PHE A 66 2.90 -0.96 -5.67
N THR A 67 1.75 -1.52 -6.04
CA THR A 67 1.17 -1.41 -7.38
C THR A 67 -0.31 -1.12 -7.24
N CYS A 68 -0.75 -0.06 -7.90
CA CYS A 68 -2.13 0.38 -7.85
C CYS A 68 -2.86 -0.10 -9.10
N PHE A 69 -4.02 -0.70 -8.92
CA PHE A 69 -4.88 -1.17 -9.99
C PHE A 69 -6.08 -0.23 -10.19
#